data_AF-A0A645G7U5-F1
#
_entry.id   AF-A0A645G7U5-F1
#
_cell.length_a   1.000
_cell.length_b   1.000
_cell.length_c   1.000
_cell.angle_alpha   90.00
_cell.angle_beta   90.00
_cell.angle_gamma   90.00
#
_symmetry.space_group_name_H-M   'P 1'
#
loop_
_entity.id
_entity.type
_entity.pdbx_description
1 polymer ?
#
loop_
_entity_poly.entity_id
_entity_poly.type
_entity_poly.pdbx_seq_one_letter_code
_entity_poly.pdbx_strand_id
1 'polypeptide(L)' 'MIGYATDEPNPEKRLEGTIAANVLGISKGCGIIRVHDVKSNRLAAVMADKILKSI' A
#
# COMPACT_ATOMS: atom_id res chain seq x y z
N MET A 1 -2.31 6.28 12.14
CA MET A 1 -2.29 7.22 11.00
C MET A 1 -3.36 6.88 9.96
N ILE A 2 -3.31 5.71 9.31
CA ILE A 2 -4.29 5.34 8.26
C ILE A 2 -5.73 5.40 8.78
N GLY A 3 -6.04 4.71 9.88
CA GLY A 3 -7.40 4.72 10.44
C GLY A 3 -7.91 6.09 10.87
N TYR A 4 -7.02 7.03 11.21
CA TYR A 4 -7.43 8.41 11.48
C TYR A 4 -7.73 9.16 10.19
N ALA A 5 -6.89 8.99 9.16
CA ALA A 5 -7.08 9.64 7.86
C ALA A 5 -8.29 9.12 7.08
N THR A 6 -8.73 7.87 7.34
CA THR A 6 -9.88 7.24 6.67
C THR A 6 -11.10 7.09 7.56
N ASP A 7 -11.08 7.64 8.77
CA ASP A 7 -12.13 7.48 9.79
C ASP A 7 -12.53 6.00 10.03
N GLU A 8 -11.54 5.09 9.99
CA GLU A 8 -11.75 3.65 10.19
C GLU A 8 -11.04 3.18 11.48
N PRO A 9 -11.79 3.03 12.59
CA PRO A 9 -11.22 2.65 13.87
C PRO A 9 -10.76 1.18 13.91
N ASN A 10 -11.35 0.27 13.12
CA ASN A 10 -10.97 -1.14 13.12
C ASN A 10 -9.72 -1.38 12.24
N PRO A 11 -8.61 -1.90 12.78
CA PRO A 11 -7.41 -2.21 12.00
C PRO A 11 -7.63 -3.14 10.80
N GLU A 12 -8.53 -4.13 10.90
CA GLU A 12 -8.78 -5.11 9.84
C GLU A 12 -9.47 -4.50 8.61
N LYS A 13 -10.09 -3.33 8.77
CA LYS A 13 -10.79 -2.60 7.69
C LYS A 13 -9.95 -1.51 7.03
N ARG A 14 -8.65 -1.45 7.32
CA ARG A 14 -7.74 -0.42 6.80
C ARG A 14 -6.98 -0.85 5.54
N LEU A 15 -7.44 -1.89 4.86
CA LEU A 15 -6.72 -2.52 3.77
C LEU A 15 -6.46 -1.55 2.62
N GLU A 16 -7.50 -0.82 2.19
CA GLU A 16 -7.47 0.12 1.07
C GLU A 16 -6.53 1.28 1.37
N GLY A 17 -6.63 1.86 2.57
CA GLY A 17 -5.74 2.93 3.03
C GLY A 17 -4.28 2.46 3.14
N THR A 18 -4.06 1.22 3.54
CA THR A 18 -2.72 0.60 3.60
C THR A 18 -2.14 0.41 2.22
N ILE A 19 -2.92 -0.11 1.27
CA ILE A 19 -2.50 -0.26 -0.12
C ILE A 19 -2.14 1.10 -0.72
N ALA A 20 -2.98 2.13 -0.52
CA ALA A 20 -2.72 3.47 -1.04
C ALA A 20 -1.41 4.07 -0.48
N ALA A 21 -1.20 3.97 0.84
CA ALA A 21 0.04 4.45 1.47
C ALA A 21 1.27 3.70 0.93
N ASN A 22 1.16 2.39 0.74
CA ASN A 22 2.26 1.55 0.25
C ASN A 22 2.61 1.86 -1.21
N VAL A 23 1.62 2.03 -2.09
CA VAL A 23 1.84 2.43 -3.50
C VAL A 23 2.57 3.77 -3.59
N LEU A 24 2.19 4.75 -2.75
CA LEU A 24 2.92 6.02 -2.67
C LEU A 24 4.35 5.84 -2.16
N GLY A 25 4.56 4.94 -1.19
CA GLY A 25 5.90 4.57 -0.73
C GLY A 25 6.77 4.02 -1.86
N ILE A 26 6.24 3.07 -2.65
CA ILE A 26 6.93 2.49 -3.81
C ILE A 26 7.27 3.58 -4.83
N SER A 27 6.31 4.47 -5.15
CA SER A 27 6.55 5.59 -6.05
C SER A 27 7.63 6.56 -5.56
N LYS A 28 7.93 6.59 -4.27
CA LYS A 28 9.02 7.36 -3.67
C LYS A 28 10.32 6.56 -3.49
N GLY A 29 10.42 5.38 -4.09
CA GLY A 29 11.62 4.54 -4.07
C GLY A 29 11.72 3.58 -2.89
N CYS A 30 10.61 3.30 -2.18
CA CYS A 30 10.62 2.31 -1.11
C CYS A 30 10.83 0.89 -1.67
N GLY A 31 11.92 0.23 -1.27
CA GLY A 31 12.26 -1.13 -1.73
C GLY A 31 11.74 -2.27 -0.85
N ILE A 32 11.30 -1.99 0.39
CA ILE A 32 10.80 -3.01 1.33
C ILE A 32 9.61 -2.45 2.11
N ILE A 33 8.50 -3.18 2.13
CA ILE A 33 7.28 -2.81 2.84
C ILE A 33 6.82 -3.98 3.71
N ARG A 34 6.62 -3.73 5.01
CA ARG A 34 6.07 -4.70 5.96
C ARG A 34 4.54 -4.56 6.03
N VAL A 35 3.82 -5.65 5.81
CA VAL A 35 2.35 -5.67 5.73
C VAL A 35 1.75 -6.83 6.51
N HIS A 36 0.46 -6.75 6.86
CA HIS A 36 -0.32 -7.85 7.42
C HIS A 36 -0.97 -8.65 6.28
N ASP A 37 -1.68 -7.97 5.37
CA ASP A 37 -2.36 -8.57 4.22
C ASP A 37 -1.42 -8.73 3.01
N VAL A 38 -0.65 -9.82 3.02
CA VAL A 38 0.41 -10.08 2.04
C VAL A 38 -0.11 -10.14 0.60
N LYS A 39 -1.19 -10.88 0.34
CA LYS A 39 -1.70 -11.12 -1.03
C LYS A 39 -2.07 -9.81 -1.73
N SER A 40 -2.88 -8.98 -1.09
CA SER A 40 -3.41 -7.74 -1.68
C SER A 40 -2.29 -6.71 -1.90
N ASN A 41 -1.40 -6.54 -0.93
CA ASN A 41 -0.27 -5.62 -1.06
C ASN A 41 0.75 -6.08 -2.11
N ARG A 42 0.98 -7.39 -2.25
CA ARG A 42 1.83 -7.93 -3.32
C ARG A 42 1.30 -7.56 -4.70
N LEU A 43 0.00 -7.73 -4.93
CA LEU A 43 -0.62 -7.40 -6.23
C LEU A 43 -0.51 -5.90 -6.53
N ALA A 44 -0.80 -5.05 -5.53
CA ALA A 44 -0.64 -3.60 -5.66
C ALA A 44 0.81 -3.20 -5.92
N ALA A 45 1.77 -3.80 -5.23
CA ALA A 45 3.20 -3.54 -5.42
C ALA A 45 3.67 -3.94 -6.82
N VAL A 46 3.28 -5.12 -7.31
CA VAL A 46 3.60 -5.56 -8.68
C VAL A 46 3.03 -4.60 -9.72
N MET A 47 1.80 -4.12 -9.52
CA MET A 47 1.19 -3.15 -10.45
C MET A 47 1.90 -1.80 -10.39
N ALA A 48 2.19 -1.28 -9.19
CA ALA A 48 2.92 -0.03 -9.00
C ALA A 48 4.30 -0.07 -9.66
N ASP A 49 5.06 -1.16 -9.45
CA ASP A 49 6.36 -1.38 -10.08
C ASP A 49 6.27 -1.37 -11.61
N LYS A 50 5.26 -2.04 -12.18
CA LYS A 50 5.07 -2.07 -13.64
C LYS A 50 4.78 -0.67 -14.18
N ILE A 51 3.94 0.12 -13.50
CA ILE A 51 3.65 1.50 -13.91
C ILE A 51 4.92 2.33 -13.87
N LEU A 52 5.64 2.32 -12.75
CA LEU A 52 6.80 3.19 -12.52
C LEU A 52 8.02 2.83 -13.39
N LYS A 53 8.20 1.55 -13.73
CA LYS A 53 9.30 1.07 -14.58
C LYS A 53 8.95 1.08 -16.08
N SER A 54 7.70 1.40 -16.45
CA SER A 54 7.27 1.48 -17.85
C SER A 54 7.47 2.87 -18.48
N ILE A 55 7.98 3.83 -17.71
CA ILE A 55 8.28 5.20 -18.13
C ILE A 55 9.79 5.38 -18.21
#